data_AF-A0A0U5AQN2-F1
#
_entry.id   AF-A0A0U5AQN2-F1
#
_cell.length_a   1.000
_cell.length_b   1.000
_cell.length_c   1.000
_cell.angle_alpha   90.00
_cell.angle_beta   90.00
_cell.angle_gamma   90.00
#
_symmetry.space_group_name_H-M   'P 1'
#
loop_
_entity.id
_entity.type
_entity.pdbx_description
1 polymer ?
#
loop_
_entity_poly.entity_id
_entity_poly.type
_entity_poly.pdbx_seq_one_letter_code
_entity_poly.pdbx_strand_id
1 'polypeptide(L)'
;MAGKVYTLKPDLSYSSPLKKNQKKEEEIPLRERLIETLEKVLLFFISILFLVLSIGVAYKTLVYFKIKSESRKLLLEKQVMEEELKRLTSREVILEKAKVLGLRKPEAGDIIKLK
;
A
#
# COMPACT_ATOMS: atom_id res chain seq x y z
N MET A 1 -27.92 46.23 69.93
CA MET A 1 -28.78 46.32 68.72
C MET A 1 -28.11 45.49 67.64
N ALA A 2 -28.53 44.23 67.51
CA ALA A 2 -27.92 43.27 66.58
C ALA A 2 -28.51 43.46 65.18
N GLY A 3 -27.64 43.62 64.19
CA GLY A 3 -28.00 43.82 62.79
C GLY A 3 -28.68 42.60 62.20
N LYS A 4 -29.73 42.84 61.41
CA LYS A 4 -30.45 41.82 60.65
C LYS A 4 -29.54 41.25 59.56
N VAL A 5 -29.20 39.98 59.67
CA VAL A 5 -28.58 39.21 58.57
C VAL A 5 -29.70 38.52 57.81
N TYR A 6 -30.02 39.05 56.62
CA TYR A 6 -30.93 38.40 55.68
C TYR A 6 -30.17 37.32 54.93
N THR A 7 -30.23 36.08 55.42
CA THR A 7 -29.74 34.92 54.66
C THR A 7 -30.82 34.52 53.66
N LEU A 8 -30.67 34.98 52.40
CA LEU A 8 -31.41 34.45 51.26
C LEU A 8 -31.12 32.95 51.16
N LYS A 9 -32.13 32.11 51.42
CA LYS A 9 -32.07 30.69 51.09
C LYS A 9 -32.08 30.57 49.56
N PRO A 10 -31.13 29.86 48.93
CA PRO A 10 -31.28 29.55 47.53
C PRO A 10 -32.40 28.52 47.38
N ASP A 11 -33.51 28.92 46.77
CA ASP A 11 -34.47 28.02 46.12
C ASP A 11 -33.78 27.41 44.90
N LEU A 12 -32.88 26.45 45.15
CA LEU A 12 -32.44 25.51 44.13
C LEU A 12 -33.17 24.21 44.40
N SER A 13 -34.36 24.12 43.82
CA SER A 13 -35.06 22.88 43.53
C SER A 13 -34.14 22.01 42.66
N TYR A 14 -33.20 21.32 43.28
CA TYR A 14 -32.50 20.21 42.64
C TYR A 14 -33.50 19.06 42.57
N SER A 15 -34.35 19.08 41.55
CA SER A 15 -35.01 17.87 41.09
C SER A 15 -33.91 16.97 40.55
N SER A 16 -33.33 16.15 41.43
CA SER A 16 -32.56 15.01 40.97
C SER A 16 -33.57 14.10 40.26
N PRO A 17 -33.48 13.83 38.94
CA PRO A 17 -33.96 12.55 38.47
C PRO A 17 -32.92 11.53 38.93
N LEU A 18 -32.93 11.21 40.23
CA LEU A 18 -32.67 9.84 40.66
C LEU A 18 -33.86 9.00 40.14
N LYS A 19 -34.01 8.94 38.81
CA LYS A 19 -34.55 7.77 38.15
C LYS A 19 -33.48 6.71 38.38
N LYS A 20 -33.60 6.09 39.56
CA LYS A 20 -33.67 4.66 39.72
C LYS A 20 -33.45 3.99 38.35
N ASN A 21 -32.19 3.76 38.00
CA ASN A 21 -31.83 2.73 37.03
C ASN A 21 -32.19 1.40 37.69
N GLN A 22 -33.49 1.20 37.92
CA GLN A 22 -34.08 -0.11 37.86
C GLN A 22 -33.73 -0.57 36.46
N LYS A 23 -32.67 -1.38 36.39
CA LYS A 23 -32.58 -2.49 35.45
C LYS A 23 -33.94 -3.19 35.52
N LYS A 24 -34.92 -2.66 34.79
CA LYS A 24 -35.83 -3.54 34.10
C LYS A 24 -34.89 -4.22 33.13
N GLU A 25 -34.59 -5.47 33.43
CA GLU A 25 -34.50 -6.46 32.36
C GLU A 25 -35.80 -6.28 31.57
N GLU A 26 -35.83 -5.30 30.68
CA GLU A 26 -36.74 -5.35 29.56
C GLU A 26 -36.26 -6.62 28.86
N GLU A 27 -37.07 -7.66 29.00
CA GLU A 27 -36.92 -8.89 28.23
C GLU A 27 -36.92 -8.45 26.78
N ILE A 28 -35.73 -8.21 26.25
CA ILE A 28 -35.52 -7.83 24.85
C ILE A 28 -36.27 -8.92 24.07
N PRO A 29 -37.31 -8.56 23.31
CA PRO A 29 -38.12 -9.55 22.62
C PRO A 29 -37.19 -10.42 21.79
N LEU A 30 -37.42 -11.74 21.79
CA LEU A 30 -36.54 -12.73 21.14
C LEU A 30 -36.16 -12.34 19.70
N ARG A 31 -37.02 -11.58 19.02
CA ARG A 31 -36.79 -11.00 17.69
C ARG A 31 -35.64 -10.00 17.66
N GLU A 32 -35.57 -9.05 18.59
CA GLU A 32 -34.48 -8.07 18.66
C GLU A 32 -33.15 -8.74 19.01
N ARG A 33 -33.18 -9.74 19.90
CA ARG A 33 -31.99 -10.52 20.24
C ARG A 33 -31.47 -11.33 19.05
N LEU A 34 -32.37 -11.88 18.23
CA LEU A 34 -32.03 -12.56 16.98
C LEU A 34 -31.41 -11.60 15.96
N ILE A 35 -31.98 -10.40 15.79
CA ILE A 35 -31.46 -9.39 14.87
C ILE A 35 -30.05 -8.97 15.28
N GLU A 36 -29.82 -8.66 16.55
CA GLU A 36 -28.47 -8.32 17.04
C GLU A 36 -27.46 -9.45 16.82
N THR A 37 -27.86 -10.71 17.03
CA THR A 37 -26.96 -11.83 16.74
C THR A 37 -26.66 -11.95 15.25
N LEU A 38 -27.63 -11.70 14.40
CA LEU A 38 -27.47 -11.76 12.94
C LEU A 38 -26.55 -10.64 12.44
N GLU A 39 -26.70 -9.42 12.97
CA GLU A 39 -25.82 -8.30 12.68
C GLU A 39 -24.37 -8.58 13.11
N LYS A 40 -24.17 -9.12 14.31
CA LYS A 40 -22.83 -9.48 14.81
C LYS A 40 -22.17 -10.56 13.93
N VAL A 41 -22.94 -11.56 13.52
CA VAL A 41 -22.47 -12.61 12.62
C VAL A 41 -22.11 -12.02 11.25
N LEU A 42 -22.94 -11.13 10.71
CA LEU A 42 -22.70 -10.49 9.42
C LEU A 42 -21.43 -9.60 9.46
N LEU A 43 -21.26 -8.82 10.53
CA LEU A 43 -20.04 -8.02 10.76
C LEU A 43 -18.79 -8.89 10.87
N PHE A 44 -18.90 -10.05 11.52
CA PHE A 44 -17.81 -11.01 11.61
C PHE A 44 -17.42 -11.57 10.24
N PHE A 45 -18.38 -11.92 9.39
CA PHE A 45 -18.07 -12.36 8.03
C PHE A 45 -17.48 -11.25 7.17
N ILE A 46 -18.00 -10.03 7.27
CA ILE A 46 -17.46 -8.87 6.55
C ILE A 46 -16.00 -8.61 6.97
N SER A 47 -15.68 -8.68 8.26
CA SER A 47 -14.31 -8.45 8.74
C SER A 47 -13.34 -9.51 8.23
N ILE A 48 -13.74 -10.79 8.21
CA ILE A 48 -12.96 -11.86 7.58
C ILE A 48 -12.74 -11.58 6.10
N LEU A 49 -13.79 -11.15 5.39
CA LEU A 49 -13.72 -10.87 3.96
C LEU A 49 -12.74 -9.72 3.66
N PHE A 50 -12.76 -8.65 4.47
CA PHE A 50 -11.78 -7.57 4.39
C PHE A 50 -10.36 -8.06 4.67
N LEU A 51 -10.18 -8.97 5.63
CA LEU A 51 -8.87 -9.52 5.98
C LEU A 51 -8.29 -10.33 4.80
N VAL A 52 -9.10 -11.21 4.19
CA VAL A 52 -8.69 -12.00 3.02
C VAL A 52 -8.36 -11.10 1.83
N LEU A 53 -9.20 -10.09 1.56
CA LEU A 53 -8.94 -9.12 0.49
C LEU A 53 -7.67 -8.31 0.76
N SER A 54 -7.44 -7.89 2.00
CA SER A 54 -6.23 -7.16 2.41
C SER A 54 -4.96 -7.98 2.15
N ILE A 55 -4.95 -9.26 2.55
CA ILE A 55 -3.83 -10.18 2.29
C ILE A 55 -3.62 -10.34 0.78
N GLY A 56 -4.69 -10.53 0.01
CA GLY A 56 -4.60 -10.68 -1.45
C GLY A 56 -4.04 -9.45 -2.15
N VAL A 57 -4.47 -8.25 -1.74
CA VAL A 57 -3.94 -6.98 -2.24
C VAL A 57 -2.48 -6.82 -1.85
N ALA A 58 -2.12 -7.10 -0.60
CA ALA A 58 -0.73 -7.03 -0.11
C ALA A 58 0.20 -7.95 -0.90
N TYR A 59 -0.22 -9.18 -1.19
CA TYR A 59 0.58 -10.09 -2.01
C TYR A 59 0.78 -9.55 -3.42
N LYS A 60 -0.29 -9.10 -4.08
CA LYS A 60 -0.19 -8.55 -5.45
C LYS A 60 0.66 -7.29 -5.51
N THR A 61 0.57 -6.39 -4.53
CA THR A 61 1.40 -5.18 -4.49
C THR A 61 2.87 -5.53 -4.28
N LEU A 62 3.20 -6.48 -3.40
CA LEU A 62 4.56 -6.97 -3.22
C LEU A 62 5.15 -7.55 -4.51
N VAL A 63 4.40 -8.41 -5.19
CA VAL A 63 4.81 -8.99 -6.48
C VAL A 63 5.01 -7.90 -7.52
N TYR A 64 4.09 -6.95 -7.62
CA TYR A 64 4.20 -5.82 -8.55
C TYR A 64 5.46 -4.99 -8.31
N PHE A 65 5.74 -4.63 -7.06
CA PHE A 65 6.94 -3.87 -6.72
C PHE A 65 8.22 -4.65 -7.02
N LYS A 66 8.24 -5.96 -6.73
CA LYS A 66 9.37 -6.83 -7.06
C LYS A 66 9.63 -6.85 -8.56
N ILE A 67 8.61 -7.16 -9.36
CA ILE A 67 8.72 -7.18 -10.83
C ILE A 67 9.17 -5.82 -11.36
N LYS A 68 8.56 -4.73 -10.90
CA LYS A 68 8.92 -3.36 -11.32
C LYS A 68 10.39 -3.04 -11.03
N SER A 69 10.90 -3.49 -9.88
CA SER A 69 12.31 -3.29 -9.52
C SER A 69 13.25 -4.10 -10.40
N GLU A 70 12.92 -5.36 -10.68
CA GLU A 70 13.71 -6.26 -11.53
C GLU A 70 13.71 -5.76 -12.99
N SER A 71 12.55 -5.37 -13.53
CA SER A 71 12.44 -4.79 -14.86
C SER A 71 13.30 -3.54 -15.04
N ARG A 72 13.37 -2.66 -14.03
CA ARG A 72 14.23 -1.47 -14.09
C ARG A 72 15.71 -1.85 -14.11
N LYS A 73 16.14 -2.81 -13.30
CA LYS A 73 17.52 -3.29 -13.28
C LYS A 73 17.90 -3.90 -14.63
N LEU A 74 17.07 -4.78 -15.17
CA LEU A 74 17.29 -5.41 -16.47
C LEU A 74 17.34 -4.39 -17.61
N LEU A 75 16.52 -3.34 -17.56
CA LEU A 75 16.54 -2.28 -18.57
C LEU A 75 17.85 -1.49 -18.54
N LEU A 76 18.35 -1.15 -17.35
CA LEU A 76 19.64 -0.48 -17.19
C LEU A 76 20.79 -1.37 -17.66
N GLU A 77 20.81 -2.64 -17.27
CA GLU A 77 21.83 -3.60 -17.73
C GLU A 77 21.83 -3.74 -19.25
N LYS A 78 20.64 -3.82 -19.86
CA LYS A 78 20.50 -3.85 -21.31
C LYS A 78 21.09 -2.59 -21.97
N GLN A 79 20.81 -1.40 -21.42
CA GLN A 79 21.36 -0.15 -21.95
C GLN A 79 22.89 -0.13 -21.87
N VAL A 80 23.46 -0.51 -20.73
CA VAL A 80 24.92 -0.60 -20.55
C VAL A 80 25.52 -1.59 -21.56
N MET A 81 24.92 -2.78 -21.71
CA MET A 81 25.40 -3.79 -22.66
C MET A 81 25.29 -3.31 -24.11
N GLU A 82 24.24 -2.57 -24.48
CA GLU A 82 24.12 -1.98 -25.82
C GLU A 82 25.18 -0.89 -26.07
N GLU A 83 25.52 -0.08 -25.06
CA GLU A 83 26.59 0.91 -25.15
C GLU A 83 27.97 0.25 -25.27
N GLU A 84 28.23 -0.79 -24.46
CA GLU A 84 29.46 -1.57 -24.55
C GLU A 84 29.58 -2.28 -25.91
N LEU A 85 28.49 -2.85 -26.41
CA LEU A 85 28.45 -3.46 -27.73
C LEU A 85 28.77 -2.41 -28.80
N LYS A 86 28.09 -1.25 -28.80
CA LYS A 86 28.37 -0.15 -29.74
C LYS A 86 29.84 0.30 -29.67
N ARG A 87 30.41 0.38 -28.47
CA ARG A 87 31.83 0.72 -28.27
C ARG A 87 32.75 -0.36 -28.84
N LEU A 88 32.49 -1.63 -28.57
CA LEU A 88 33.30 -2.76 -29.04
C LEU A 88 33.19 -2.99 -30.54
N THR A 89 32.01 -2.73 -31.12
CA THR A 89 31.76 -2.79 -32.56
C THR A 89 32.07 -1.47 -33.26
N SER A 90 32.56 -0.46 -32.53
CA SER A 90 32.96 0.79 -33.16
C SER A 90 34.09 0.52 -34.14
N ARG A 91 34.05 1.22 -35.27
CA ARG A 91 35.04 1.05 -36.34
C ARG A 91 36.47 1.25 -35.82
N GLU A 92 36.65 2.17 -34.88
CA GLU A 92 37.94 2.48 -34.25
C GLU A 92 38.50 1.28 -33.48
N VAL A 93 37.71 0.67 -32.60
CA VAL A 93 38.13 -0.50 -31.81
C VAL A 93 38.36 -1.72 -32.70
N ILE A 94 37.53 -1.92 -33.72
CA ILE A 94 37.72 -3.00 -34.70
C ILE A 94 39.04 -2.79 -35.46
N LEU A 95 39.32 -1.57 -35.92
CA LEU A 95 40.56 -1.25 -36.63
C LEU A 95 41.79 -1.37 -35.73
N GLU A 96 41.69 -0.99 -34.47
CA GLU A 96 42.77 -1.11 -33.49
C GLU A 96 43.07 -2.57 -33.17
N LYS A 97 42.05 -3.39 -32.91
CA LYS A 97 42.19 -4.85 -32.77
C LYS A 97 42.76 -5.50 -34.02
N ALA A 98 42.30 -5.10 -35.21
CA ALA A 98 42.81 -5.61 -36.47
C ALA A 98 44.30 -5.30 -36.67
N LYS A 99 44.75 -4.09 -36.31
CA LYS A 99 46.18 -3.73 -36.33
C LYS A 99 47.02 -4.60 -35.40
N VAL A 100 46.55 -4.83 -34.17
CA VAL A 100 47.25 -5.70 -33.19
C VAL A 100 47.36 -7.13 -33.72
N LEU A 101 46.35 -7.61 -34.45
CA LEU A 101 46.32 -8.92 -35.08
C LEU A 101 47.08 -8.99 -36.43
N GLY A 102 47.71 -7.89 -36.88
CA GLY A 102 48.44 -7.84 -38.15
C GLY A 102 47.55 -7.89 -39.40
N LEU A 103 46.25 -7.63 -39.26
CA LEU A 103 45.28 -7.68 -40.36
C LEU A 103 45.32 -6.38 -41.19
N ARG A 104 45.13 -6.50 -42.51
CA ARG A 104 45.03 -5.35 -43.42
C ARG A 104 43.78 -4.52 -43.11
N LYS A 105 43.81 -3.22 -43.45
CA LYS A 105 42.61 -2.36 -43.32
C LYS A 105 41.49 -2.89 -44.23
N PRO A 106 40.23 -2.90 -43.77
CA PRO A 106 39.10 -3.37 -44.57
C PRO A 106 38.86 -2.47 -45.78
N GLU A 107 38.72 -3.07 -46.96
CA GLU A 107 38.34 -2.41 -48.20
C GLU A 107 36.82 -2.45 -48.40
N ALA A 108 36.29 -1.64 -49.32
CA ALA A 108 34.83 -1.50 -49.50
C ALA A 108 34.12 -2.83 -49.83
N GLY A 109 34.82 -3.80 -50.43
CA GLY A 109 34.30 -5.14 -50.72
C GLY A 109 34.26 -6.08 -49.50
N ASP A 110 35.01 -5.79 -48.44
CA ASP A 110 35.08 -6.60 -47.22
C ASP A 110 33.96 -6.26 -46.22
N ILE A 111 33.21 -5.16 -46.46
CA ILE A 111 32.19 -4.67 -45.55
C ILE A 111 30.83 -5.29 -45.89
N ILE A 112 30.39 -6.24 -45.06
CA ILE A 112 29.04 -6.82 -45.16
C ILE A 112 28.02 -5.81 -44.62
N LYS A 113 27.21 -5.23 -45.52
CA LYS A 113 26.05 -4.40 -45.14
C LYS A 113 24.85 -5.30 -44.87
N LEU A 114 24.39 -5.35 -43.63
CA LEU A 114 23.09 -5.94 -43.31
C LEU A 114 22.00 -5.02 -43.87
N LYS A 115 21.12 -5.60 -44.70
CA LYS A 115 20.04 -4.92 -45.40
C LYS A 115 18.78 -4.92 -44.55
#